data_AF-A0A6I3CTL2-F1
#
_entry.id   AF-A0A6I3CTL2-F1
#
_cell.length_a   1.000
_cell.length_b   1.000
_cell.length_c   1.000
_cell.angle_alpha   90.00
_cell.angle_beta   90.00
_cell.angle_gamma   90.00
#
_symmetry.space_group_name_H-M   'P 1'
#
loop_
_entity.id
_entity.type
_entity.pdbx_description
1 polymer ?
#
loop_
_entity_poly.entity_id
_entity_poly.type
_entity_poly.pdbx_seq_one_letter_code
_entity_poly.pdbx_strand_id
1 'polypeptide(L)'
;MSRRGWALFISLGVIWGLPYLLIKVGVESLSPFVVVFARVFIGAAIMLPIAFFTGQLRKLKGHWRWVFIFAIVEMTFTFLALTWAEQRISSSLAALLISTVPL
;
A
#
# COMPACT_ATOMS: atom_id res chain seq x y z
N MET A 1 -28.84 -3.10 5.74
CA MET A 1 -27.66 -2.27 5.40
C MET A 1 -28.13 -0.90 4.91
N SER A 2 -27.63 0.21 5.48
CA SER A 2 -28.05 1.56 5.09
C SER A 2 -27.48 1.95 3.72
N ARG A 3 -28.10 2.91 3.01
CA ARG A 3 -27.56 3.45 1.75
C ARG A 3 -26.12 3.97 1.91
N ARG A 4 -25.81 4.55 3.07
CA ARG A 4 -24.46 4.97 3.44
C ARG A 4 -23.49 3.79 3.58
N GLY A 5 -23.93 2.67 4.16
CA GLY A 5 -23.13 1.46 4.27
C GLY A 5 -22.73 0.90 2.91
N TRP A 6 -23.67 0.82 1.97
CA TRP A 6 -23.36 0.40 0.59
C TRP A 6 -22.40 1.36 -0.12
N ALA A 7 -22.58 2.66 0.03
CA ALA A 7 -21.67 3.65 -0.56
C ALA A 7 -20.24 3.51 -0.03
N LEU A 8 -20.08 3.35 1.29
CA LEU A 8 -18.77 3.13 1.91
C LEU A 8 -18.15 1.79 1.46
N PHE A 9 -18.95 0.73 1.38
CA PHE A 9 -18.48 -0.59 0.94
C PHE A 9 -17.96 -0.56 -0.50
N ILE A 10 -18.75 0.01 -1.42
CA ILE A 10 -18.33 0.17 -2.82
C ILE A 10 -17.08 1.05 -2.92
N SER A 11 -17.05 2.18 -2.20
CA SER A 11 -15.90 3.08 -2.20
C SER A 11 -14.64 2.37 -1.71
N LEU A 12 -14.75 1.61 -0.62
CA LEU A 12 -13.65 0.82 -0.08
C LEU A 12 -13.14 -0.19 -1.11
N GLY A 13 -14.05 -0.95 -1.73
CA GLY A 13 -13.71 -1.94 -2.75
C GLY A 13 -13.03 -1.32 -3.98
N VAL A 14 -13.50 -0.15 -4.44
CA VAL A 14 -12.89 0.58 -5.56
C VAL A 14 -11.52 1.11 -5.16
N ILE A 15 -11.40 1.83 -4.03
CA ILE A 15 -10.14 2.44 -3.57
C ILE A 15 -9.06 1.38 -3.33
N TRP A 16 -9.42 0.23 -2.76
CA TRP A 16 -8.47 -0.85 -2.50
C TRP A 16 -8.25 -1.77 -3.71
N GLY A 17 -9.23 -1.93 -4.60
CA GLY A 17 -9.15 -2.80 -5.76
C GLY A 17 -8.39 -2.18 -6.95
N LEU A 18 -8.67 -0.91 -7.27
CA LEU A 18 -8.06 -0.21 -8.42
C LEU A 18 -6.52 -0.26 -8.45
N PRO A 19 -5.81 -0.08 -7.31
CA PRO A 19 -4.36 -0.12 -7.31
C PRO A 19 -3.79 -1.43 -7.84
N TYR A 20 -4.42 -2.58 -7.59
CA TYR A 20 -3.94 -3.87 -8.12
C TYR A 20 -4.05 -3.94 -9.65
N LEU A 21 -5.16 -3.44 -10.20
CA LEU A 21 -5.33 -3.32 -11.65
C LEU A 21 -4.27 -2.38 -12.26
N LEU A 22 -4.06 -1.22 -11.63
CA LEU A 22 -3.09 -0.22 -12.10
C LEU A 22 -1.64 -0.68 -11.96
N ILE A 23 -1.30 -1.47 -10.93
CA ILE A 23 0.02 -2.09 -10.79
C ILE A 23 0.26 -3.04 -11.95
N LYS A 24 -0.70 -3.93 -12.26
CA LYS A 24 -0.57 -4.85 -13.39
C LYS A 24 -0.28 -4.12 -14.70
N VAL A 25 -1.02 -3.05 -14.99
CA VAL A 25 -0.81 -2.21 -16.18
C VAL A 25 0.54 -1.47 -16.11
N GLY A 26 0.89 -0.91 -14.96
CA GLY A 26 2.15 -0.19 -14.77
C GLY A 26 3.37 -1.09 -14.97
N VAL A 27 3.29 -2.35 -14.56
CA VAL A 27 4.37 -3.33 -14.68
C VAL A 27 4.60 -3.79 -16.12
N GLU A 28 3.65 -3.57 -17.03
CA GLU A 28 3.85 -3.84 -18.47
C GLU A 28 4.91 -2.92 -19.10
N SER A 29 5.12 -1.73 -18.52
CA SER A 29 6.04 -0.70 -19.07
C SER A 29 7.14 -0.28 -18.10
N LEU A 30 6.95 -0.49 -16.80
CA LEU A 30 7.90 -0.13 -15.74
C LEU A 30 8.27 -1.37 -14.93
N SER A 31 9.50 -1.40 -14.40
CA SER A 31 9.84 -2.49 -13.47
C SER A 31 8.97 -2.41 -12.22
N PRO A 32 8.62 -3.55 -11.58
CA PRO A 32 7.86 -3.55 -10.33
C PRO A 32 8.48 -2.67 -9.25
N PHE A 33 9.81 -2.65 -9.16
CA PHE A 33 10.54 -1.79 -8.21
C PHE A 33 10.22 -0.31 -8.41
N VAL A 34 10.14 0.16 -9.65
CA VAL A 34 9.83 1.57 -9.95
C VAL A 34 8.40 1.91 -9.54
N VAL A 35 7.44 1.02 -9.83
CA VAL A 35 6.03 1.23 -9.47
C VAL A 35 5.87 1.32 -7.94
N VAL A 36 6.52 0.41 -7.21
CA VAL A 36 6.49 0.38 -5.75
C VAL A 36 7.19 1.60 -5.16
N PHE A 37 8.39 1.92 -5.65
CA PHE A 37 9.14 3.09 -5.20
C PHE A 37 8.34 4.38 -5.40
N ALA A 38 7.77 4.59 -6.59
CA ALA A 38 6.96 5.78 -6.89
C ALA A 38 5.76 5.88 -5.93
N ARG A 39 5.05 4.77 -5.69
CA ARG A 39 3.90 4.75 -4.77
C ARG A 39 4.29 5.14 -3.34
N VAL A 40 5.34 4.51 -2.81
CA VAL A 40 5.82 4.78 -1.44
C VAL A 40 6.40 6.20 -1.33
N PHE A 41 7.16 6.64 -2.34
CA PHE A 41 7.76 7.97 -2.38
C PHE A 41 6.71 9.07 -2.42
N ILE A 42 5.67 8.96 -3.28
CA ILE A 42 4.57 9.94 -3.33
C ILE A 42 3.83 9.98 -1.99
N GLY A 43 3.52 8.80 -1.42
CA GLY A 43 2.87 8.71 -0.10
C GLY A 43 3.70 9.40 0.98
N ALA A 44 5.00 9.13 1.02
CA ALA A 44 5.93 9.76 1.96
C ALA A 44 6.04 11.27 1.72
N ALA A 45 6.18 11.73 0.47
CA ALA A 45 6.31 13.14 0.12
C ALA A 45 5.07 13.96 0.51
N ILE A 46 3.89 13.35 0.54
CA ILE A 46 2.65 13.98 1.02
C ILE A 46 2.54 13.91 2.54
N MET A 47 2.82 12.74 3.14
CA MET A 47 2.64 12.51 4.57
C MET A 47 3.70 13.20 5.44
N LEU A 48 4.96 13.29 4.98
CA LEU A 48 6.05 13.89 5.77
C LEU A 48 5.78 15.37 6.09
N PRO A 49 5.41 16.23 5.12
CA PRO A 49 5.05 17.61 5.39
C PRO A 49 3.86 17.71 6.35
N ILE A 50 2.81 16.91 6.14
CA ILE A 50 1.64 16.90 7.03
C ILE A 50 2.06 16.53 8.46
N ALA A 51 2.88 15.49 8.63
CA ALA A 51 3.40 15.06 9.93
C ALA A 51 4.27 16.13 10.60
N PHE A 52 5.04 16.88 9.79
CA PHE A 52 5.84 18.01 10.26
C PHE A 52 4.95 19.16 10.76
N PHE A 53 3.99 19.62 9.95
CA PHE A 53 3.10 20.73 10.29
C PHE A 53 2.13 20.40 11.43
N THR A 54 1.75 19.13 11.60
CA THR A 54 0.90 18.68 12.72
C THR A 54 1.69 18.35 13.99
N GLY A 55 3.02 18.50 13.98
CA GLY A 55 3.88 18.22 15.13
C GLY A 55 3.99 16.74 15.50
N GLN A 56 3.48 15.83 14.66
CA GLN A 56 3.46 14.40 14.95
C GLN A 56 4.85 13.76 14.90
N LEU A 57 5.81 14.38 14.21
CA LEU A 57 7.21 13.94 14.26
C LEU A 57 7.81 13.95 15.68
N ARG A 58 7.25 14.74 16.60
CA ARG A 58 7.69 14.71 18.01
C ARG A 58 7.40 13.36 18.68
N LYS A 59 6.36 12.64 18.23
CA LYS A 59 6.03 11.29 18.70
C LYS A 59 7.03 10.24 18.21
N LEU A 60 7.80 10.54 17.15
CA LEU A 60 8.85 9.66 16.64
C LEU A 60 10.13 9.68 17.50
N LYS A 61 10.28 10.66 18.41
CA LYS A 61 11.45 10.72 19.30
C LYS A 61 11.57 9.42 20.11
N GLY A 62 12.77 8.85 20.11
CA GLY A 62 13.07 7.57 20.76
C GLY A 62 12.71 6.31 19.96
N HIS A 63 11.82 6.39 18.98
CA HIS A 63 11.29 5.22 18.26
C HIS A 63 11.59 5.23 16.75
N TRP A 64 12.14 6.33 16.22
CA TRP A 64 12.35 6.52 14.78
C TRP A 64 13.13 5.38 14.11
N ARG A 65 14.11 4.77 14.80
CA ARG A 65 14.88 3.62 14.27
C ARG A 65 13.98 2.41 14.04
N TRP A 66 13.13 2.09 15.00
CA TRP A 66 12.19 0.98 14.91
C TRP A 66 11.10 1.24 13.88
N VAL A 67 10.58 2.47 13.82
CA VAL A 67 9.61 2.88 12.78
C VAL A 67 10.22 2.78 11.38
N PHE A 68 11.47 3.20 11.23
CA PHE A 68 12.18 3.13 9.95
C PHE A 68 12.47 1.68 9.53
N ILE A 69 12.95 0.85 10.45
CA ILE A 69 13.17 -0.59 10.18
C ILE A 69 11.84 -1.26 9.84
N PHE A 70 10.78 -1.01 10.62
CA PHE A 70 9.45 -1.53 10.35
C PHE A 70 8.98 -1.12 8.95
N ALA A 71 9.06 0.15 8.59
CA ALA A 71 8.65 0.63 7.28
C ALA A 71 9.47 -0.01 6.15
N ILE A 72 10.80 -0.14 6.29
CA ILE A 72 11.62 -0.81 5.28
C ILE A 72 11.25 -2.29 5.14
N VAL A 73 11.15 -3.00 6.26
CA VAL A 73 10.85 -4.44 6.26
C VAL A 73 9.46 -4.67 5.70
N GLU A 74 8.45 -3.97 6.21
CA GLU A 74 7.07 -4.06 5.76
C GLU A 74 6.96 -3.77 4.26
N MET A 75 7.52 -2.65 3.78
CA MET A 75 7.43 -2.29 2.37
C MET A 75 8.22 -3.27 1.48
N THR A 76 9.45 -3.61 1.86
CA THR A 76 10.31 -4.48 1.05
C THR A 76 9.75 -5.90 1.00
N PHE A 77 9.43 -6.48 2.16
CA PHE A 77 8.92 -7.84 2.26
C PHE A 77 7.56 -7.97 1.58
N THR A 78 6.61 -7.08 1.89
CA THR A 78 5.24 -7.16 1.36
C THR A 78 5.22 -6.97 -0.14
N PHE A 79 5.94 -5.97 -0.67
CA PHE A 79 5.92 -5.72 -2.10
C PHE A 79 6.73 -6.74 -2.90
N LEU A 80 7.83 -7.28 -2.37
CA LEU A 80 8.53 -8.40 -3.01
C LEU A 80 7.65 -9.65 -3.05
N ALA A 81 7.01 -9.99 -1.92
CA ALA A 81 6.11 -11.13 -1.84
C ALA A 81 4.92 -10.97 -2.81
N LEU A 82 4.33 -9.77 -2.87
CA LEU A 82 3.22 -9.46 -3.77
C LEU A 82 3.63 -9.54 -5.24
N THR A 83 4.75 -8.91 -5.61
CA THR A 83 5.25 -8.93 -6.99
C THR A 83 5.59 -10.35 -7.44
N TRP A 84 6.21 -11.13 -6.56
CA TRP A 84 6.54 -12.53 -6.81
C TRP A 84 5.29 -13.40 -6.95
N ALA A 85 4.25 -13.13 -6.16
CA ALA A 85 2.95 -13.79 -6.29
C ALA A 85 2.27 -13.42 -7.61
N GLU A 86 2.18 -12.14 -7.98
CA GLU A 86 1.52 -11.69 -9.22
C GLU A 86 2.14 -12.28 -10.50
N GLN A 87 3.41 -12.69 -10.48
CA GLN A 87 4.02 -13.43 -11.59
C GLN A 87 3.49 -14.86 -11.76
N ARG A 88 2.85 -15.42 -10.73
CA ARG A 88 2.40 -16.83 -10.66
C ARG A 88 0.89 -16.97 -10.55
N ILE A 89 0.19 -15.94 -10.08
CA ILE A 89 -1.27 -15.96 -9.89
C ILE A 89 -1.92 -14.74 -10.54
N SER A 90 -3.20 -14.85 -10.87
CA SER A 90 -3.96 -13.69 -11.35
C SER A 90 -4.10 -12.64 -10.25
N SER A 91 -4.14 -11.36 -10.63
CA SER A 91 -4.36 -10.25 -9.68
C SER A 91 -5.68 -10.39 -8.90
N SER A 92 -6.69 -11.05 -9.49
CA SER A 92 -7.94 -11.38 -8.78
C SER A 92 -7.72 -12.38 -7.64
N LEU A 93 -6.88 -13.39 -7.84
CA LEU A 93 -6.54 -14.37 -6.80
C LEU A 93 -5.63 -13.75 -5.74
N ALA A 94 -4.66 -12.91 -6.15
CA ALA A 94 -3.81 -12.16 -5.22
C ALA A 94 -4.66 -11.25 -4.30
N ALA A 95 -5.62 -10.52 -4.86
CA ALA A 95 -6.52 -9.66 -4.09
C ALA A 95 -7.41 -10.47 -3.11
N LEU A 96 -7.92 -11.63 -3.55
CA LEU A 96 -8.67 -12.55 -2.69
C LEU A 96 -7.83 -13.06 -1.51
N LEU A 97 -6.58 -13.46 -1.75
CA LEU A 97 -5.68 -13.94 -0.70
C LEU A 97 -5.29 -12.82 0.28
N ILE A 98 -5.06 -11.60 -0.20
CA ILE A 98 -4.80 -10.46 0.71
C ILE A 98 -6.03 -10.14 1.58
N SER A 99 -7.23 -10.38 1.07
CA SER A 99 -8.45 -10.14 1.84
C SER A 99 -8.58 -11.05 3.08
N THR A 100 -7.77 -12.10 3.21
CA THR A 100 -7.75 -12.96 4.41
C THR A 100 -6.81 -12.45 5.51
N VAL A 101 -5.99 -11.43 5.28
CA VAL A 101 -5.10 -10.84 6.31
C VAL A 101 -5.81 -10.41 7.60
N PRO A 102 -7.08 -9.94 7.60
CA PRO A 102 -7.80 -9.59 8.82
C PRO A 102 -8.27 -10.78 9.67
N LEU A 103 -8.17 -12.03 9.18
CA LEU A 103 -8.58 -13.27 9.89
C LEU A 103 -7.46 -13.78 10.80
#